data_AF-F6IHU2-F1
#
_entry.id   AF-F6IHU2-F1
#
_cell.length_a   1.000
_cell.length_b   1.000
_cell.length_c   1.000
_cell.angle_alpha   90.00
_cell.angle_beta   90.00
_cell.angle_gamma   90.00
#
_symmetry.space_group_name_H-M   'P 1'
#
loop_
_entity.id
_entity.type
_entity.pdbx_description
1 polymer ?
#
loop_
_entity_poly.entity_id
_entity_poly.type
_entity_poly.pdbx_seq_one_letter_code
_entity_poly.pdbx_strand_id
1 'polypeptide(L)'
;MASTTPVEAPARLYSETPYDEQGNFHYQGDLYRASEDLGTLCRRIEAHLASHFPEIRFALRSERFTGGRKITAEVLDAPGDLSTRDAQETFITTVRDQIERFGFCSTNPLQDYWSCSFYAEVAIGQAYWAALAARRGKANPVANLVSLASFRKRLKPGDTLTLLHAPFNHRALGAARKVIQVRSRDFVFEGRSYCDFPRAGNFACDGRLVRIAIGNEHDPDAHLLYEWQPLIAGPNGAGSTAM
;
A
#
# COMPACT_ATOMS: atom_id res chain seq x y z
N MET A 1 25.22 -22.44 -49.49
CA MET A 1 25.63 -21.96 -48.16
C MET A 1 24.44 -21.21 -47.59
N ALA A 2 23.80 -21.74 -46.55
CA ALA A 2 22.67 -21.10 -45.92
C ALA A 2 23.18 -19.99 -44.99
N SER A 3 22.84 -18.75 -45.30
CA SER A 3 23.11 -17.61 -44.43
C SER A 3 22.14 -17.64 -43.26
N THR A 4 22.62 -18.05 -42.09
CA THR A 4 21.94 -17.87 -40.81
C THR A 4 21.97 -16.40 -40.46
N THR A 5 20.86 -15.70 -40.66
CA THR A 5 20.60 -14.42 -39.97
C THR A 5 20.73 -14.66 -38.46
N PRO A 6 21.55 -13.88 -37.73
CA PRO A 6 21.58 -13.99 -36.29
C PRO A 6 20.19 -13.63 -35.76
N VAL A 7 19.57 -14.56 -35.05
CA VAL A 7 18.39 -14.28 -34.24
C VAL A 7 18.86 -13.29 -33.17
N GLU A 8 18.51 -12.02 -33.33
CA GLU A 8 18.83 -10.96 -32.39
C GLU A 8 18.25 -11.37 -31.03
N ALA A 9 19.12 -11.53 -30.04
CA ALA A 9 18.68 -11.87 -28.69
C ALA A 9 17.68 -10.80 -28.22
N PRO A 10 16.59 -11.17 -27.52
CA PRO A 10 15.63 -10.20 -27.04
C PRO A 10 16.35 -9.11 -26.25
N ALA A 11 16.00 -7.85 -26.51
CA ALA A 11 16.54 -6.73 -25.77
C ALA A 11 16.28 -6.96 -24.27
N ARG A 12 17.37 -7.01 -23.48
CA ARG A 12 17.29 -7.22 -22.03
C ARG A 12 16.45 -6.12 -21.39
N LEU A 13 15.73 -6.46 -20.33
CA LEU A 13 14.99 -5.46 -19.56
C LEU A 13 15.93 -4.64 -18.66
N TYR A 14 15.45 -3.49 -18.21
CA TYR A 14 16.22 -2.60 -17.34
C TYR A 14 16.61 -3.32 -16.04
N SER A 15 15.67 -4.01 -15.42
CA SER A 15 15.86 -4.77 -14.18
C SER A 15 16.83 -5.95 -14.32
N GLU A 16 16.99 -6.48 -15.52
CA GLU A 16 17.86 -7.61 -15.85
C GLU A 16 19.29 -7.17 -16.23
N THR A 17 19.53 -5.86 -16.32
CA THR A 17 20.82 -5.32 -16.75
C THR A 17 21.79 -5.26 -15.56
N PRO A 18 22.91 -6.01 -15.59
CA PRO A 18 23.89 -5.96 -14.51
C PRO A 18 24.78 -4.73 -14.62
N TYR A 19 25.40 -4.38 -13.49
CA TYR A 19 26.56 -3.47 -13.48
C TYR A 19 27.79 -4.22 -14.02
N ASP A 20 28.69 -3.50 -14.69
CA ASP A 20 29.99 -4.05 -15.06
C ASP A 20 30.94 -4.13 -13.85
N GLU A 21 32.13 -4.71 -14.08
CA GLU A 21 33.15 -4.88 -13.04
C GLU A 21 33.66 -3.55 -12.45
N GLN A 22 33.46 -2.43 -13.17
CA GLN A 22 33.84 -1.08 -12.76
C GLN A 22 32.69 -0.32 -12.09
N GLY A 23 31.53 -0.97 -11.91
CA GLY A 23 30.34 -0.37 -11.33
C GLY A 23 29.59 0.58 -12.26
N ASN A 24 29.87 0.54 -13.58
CA ASN A 24 29.04 1.24 -14.55
C ASN A 24 27.76 0.45 -14.82
N PHE A 25 26.66 1.17 -14.90
CA PHE A 25 25.40 0.69 -15.44
C PHE A 25 25.17 1.38 -16.78
N HIS A 26 24.86 0.59 -17.81
CA HIS A 26 24.45 1.12 -19.10
C HIS A 26 23.26 0.33 -19.63
N TYR A 27 22.16 1.05 -19.81
CA TYR A 27 20.93 0.54 -20.38
C TYR A 27 20.44 1.49 -21.47
N GLN A 28 20.07 0.93 -22.61
CA GLN A 28 19.34 1.64 -23.65
C GLN A 28 18.20 0.74 -24.11
N GLY A 29 16.98 1.25 -23.98
CA GLY A 29 15.79 0.56 -24.42
C GLY A 29 15.68 0.50 -25.94
N ASP A 30 15.06 -0.55 -26.45
CA ASP A 30 14.85 -0.79 -27.88
C ASP A 30 13.85 0.17 -28.53
N LEU A 31 13.01 0.84 -27.73
CA LEU A 31 12.04 1.84 -28.18
C LEU A 31 12.52 3.28 -27.99
N TYR A 32 13.76 3.46 -27.49
CA TYR A 32 14.36 4.76 -27.27
C TYR A 32 14.48 5.57 -28.57
N ARG A 33 14.18 6.87 -28.48
CA ARG A 33 14.41 7.84 -29.56
C ARG A 33 15.12 9.06 -28.99
N ALA A 34 16.26 9.41 -29.60
CA ALA A 34 17.04 10.56 -29.19
C ALA A 34 16.22 11.86 -29.33
N SER A 35 16.36 12.75 -28.34
CA SER A 35 15.76 14.08 -28.32
C SER A 35 14.23 14.13 -28.48
N GLU A 36 13.53 13.04 -28.13
CA GLU A 36 12.07 13.01 -28.19
C GLU A 36 11.43 13.96 -27.16
N ASP A 37 10.47 14.78 -27.62
CA ASP A 37 9.69 15.65 -26.74
C ASP A 37 8.93 14.83 -25.68
N LEU A 38 8.85 15.37 -24.46
CA LEU A 38 8.26 14.68 -23.31
C LEU A 38 6.78 14.34 -23.54
N GLY A 39 6.00 15.23 -24.16
CA GLY A 39 4.58 14.95 -24.42
C GLY A 39 4.39 13.83 -25.43
N THR A 40 5.23 13.79 -26.47
CA THR A 40 5.22 12.69 -27.45
C THR A 40 5.68 11.37 -26.84
N LEU A 41 6.73 11.40 -26.03
CA LEU A 41 7.20 10.25 -25.27
C LEU A 41 6.09 9.68 -24.38
N CYS A 42 5.42 10.53 -23.59
CA CYS A 42 4.33 10.08 -22.71
C CYS A 42 3.19 9.43 -23.49
N ARG A 43 2.75 10.00 -24.62
CA ARG A 43 1.72 9.38 -25.46
C ARG A 43 2.13 8.01 -26.01
N ARG A 44 3.40 7.84 -26.38
CA ARG A 44 3.92 6.55 -26.85
C ARG A 44 3.97 5.51 -25.73
N ILE A 45 4.43 5.90 -24.54
CA ILE A 45 4.45 5.01 -23.37
C ILE A 45 3.01 4.65 -22.98
N GLU A 46 2.09 5.60 -22.96
CA GLU A 46 0.68 5.36 -22.66
C GLU A 46 0.05 4.35 -23.63
N ALA A 47 0.25 4.54 -24.93
CA ALA A 47 -0.23 3.60 -25.95
C ALA A 47 0.42 2.21 -25.82
N HIS A 48 1.71 2.16 -25.48
CA HIS A 48 2.43 0.91 -25.25
C HIS A 48 1.92 0.15 -24.05
N LEU A 49 1.75 0.83 -22.91
CA LEU A 49 1.21 0.23 -21.69
C LEU A 49 -0.22 -0.25 -21.90
N ALA A 50 -1.06 0.52 -22.59
CA ALA A 50 -2.43 0.10 -22.91
C ALA A 50 -2.47 -1.14 -23.82
N SER A 51 -1.51 -1.29 -24.74
CA SER A 51 -1.41 -2.47 -25.61
C SER A 51 -0.80 -3.68 -24.89
N HIS A 52 0.15 -3.48 -23.98
CA HIS A 52 0.88 -4.55 -23.31
C HIS A 52 0.14 -5.08 -22.07
N PHE A 53 -0.67 -4.23 -21.43
CA PHE A 53 -1.45 -4.54 -20.25
C PHE A 53 -2.92 -4.11 -20.44
N PRO A 54 -3.67 -4.78 -21.32
CA PRO A 54 -5.01 -4.35 -21.70
C PRO A 54 -6.01 -4.37 -20.53
N GLU A 55 -5.76 -5.18 -19.51
CA GLU A 55 -6.56 -5.28 -18.29
C GLU A 55 -6.18 -4.28 -17.19
N ILE A 56 -5.12 -3.48 -17.38
CA ILE A 56 -4.63 -2.51 -16.40
C ILE A 56 -4.93 -1.09 -16.85
N ARG A 57 -5.47 -0.29 -15.94
CA ARG A 57 -5.72 1.13 -16.17
C ARG A 57 -4.62 1.96 -15.53
N PHE A 58 -3.95 2.75 -16.35
CA PHE A 58 -2.93 3.70 -15.92
C PHE A 58 -3.37 5.15 -16.13
N ALA A 59 -2.82 6.06 -15.34
CA ALA A 59 -2.71 7.47 -15.66
C ALA A 59 -1.23 7.85 -15.71
N LEU A 60 -0.79 8.42 -16.82
CA LEU A 60 0.58 8.92 -16.93
C LEU A 60 0.63 10.39 -16.52
N ARG A 61 1.64 10.74 -15.74
CA ARG A 61 2.00 12.12 -15.41
C ARG A 61 3.47 12.33 -15.77
N SER A 62 3.78 13.55 -16.17
CA SER A 62 5.14 13.93 -16.52
C SER A 62 5.51 15.27 -15.91
N GLU A 63 6.74 15.39 -15.45
CA GLU A 63 7.27 16.63 -14.87
C GLU A 63 8.66 16.94 -15.43
N ARG A 64 8.97 18.24 -15.52
CA ARG A 64 10.30 18.75 -15.82
C ARG A 64 10.82 19.48 -14.59
N PHE A 65 12.08 19.27 -14.25
CA PHE A 65 12.73 19.92 -13.11
C PHE A 65 14.20 20.19 -13.43
N THR A 66 14.86 20.97 -12.57
CA THR A 66 16.30 21.23 -12.68
C THR A 66 17.07 19.92 -12.52
N GLY A 67 17.65 19.42 -13.62
CA GLY A 67 18.38 18.14 -13.62
C GLY A 67 17.68 17.02 -14.39
N GLY A 68 16.46 17.21 -14.91
CA GLY A 68 15.87 16.22 -15.82
C GLY A 68 14.36 16.30 -15.99
N ARG A 69 13.79 15.15 -16.32
CA ARG A 69 12.36 14.94 -16.48
C ARG A 69 11.96 13.61 -15.87
N LYS A 70 10.75 13.50 -15.34
CA LYS A 70 10.23 12.27 -14.74
C LYS A 70 8.89 11.91 -15.37
N ILE A 71 8.64 10.62 -15.48
CA ILE A 71 7.38 10.03 -15.90
C ILE A 71 6.91 9.11 -14.78
N THR A 72 5.71 9.37 -14.28
CA THR A 72 5.05 8.54 -13.28
C THR A 72 3.83 7.87 -13.92
N ALA A 73 3.80 6.54 -13.91
CA ALA A 73 2.63 5.74 -14.26
C ALA A 73 1.87 5.39 -12.97
N GLU A 74 0.74 6.07 -12.74
CA GLU A 74 -0.14 5.77 -11.62
C GLU A 74 -1.11 4.66 -12.02
N VAL A 75 -1.13 3.58 -11.24
CA VAL A 75 -2.06 2.47 -11.41
C VAL A 75 -3.41 2.88 -10.84
N LEU A 76 -4.43 2.91 -11.70
CA LEU A 76 -5.80 3.24 -11.33
C LEU A 76 -6.62 1.99 -11.03
N ASP A 77 -6.38 0.92 -11.78
CA ASP A 77 -7.00 -0.38 -11.56
C ASP A 77 -6.18 -1.49 -12.22
N ALA A 78 -6.18 -2.68 -11.63
CA ALA A 78 -5.56 -3.89 -12.15
C ALA A 78 -6.30 -5.12 -11.58
N PRO A 79 -6.38 -6.25 -12.30
CA PRO A 79 -7.07 -7.43 -11.79
C PRO A 79 -6.32 -8.12 -10.63
N GLY A 80 -4.99 -7.99 -10.60
CA GLY A 80 -4.13 -8.62 -9.61
C GLY A 80 -4.34 -8.08 -8.19
N ASP A 81 -4.05 -8.93 -7.21
CA ASP A 81 -3.94 -8.54 -5.81
C ASP A 81 -2.53 -8.01 -5.50
N LEU A 82 -2.38 -6.70 -5.47
CA LEU A 82 -1.14 -6.02 -5.08
C LEU A 82 -1.02 -5.75 -3.57
N SER A 83 -1.77 -6.43 -2.69
CA SER A 83 -1.74 -6.13 -1.23
C SER A 83 -0.45 -6.61 -0.56
N THR A 84 0.24 -7.59 -1.14
CA THR A 84 1.53 -8.07 -0.60
C THR A 84 2.68 -7.26 -1.20
N ARG A 85 3.74 -7.05 -0.40
CA ARG A 85 4.92 -6.32 -0.85
C ARG A 85 5.58 -6.98 -2.06
N ASP A 86 5.71 -8.30 -2.06
CA ASP A 86 6.28 -9.04 -3.18
C ASP A 86 5.46 -8.86 -4.47
N ALA A 87 4.13 -8.83 -4.36
CA ALA A 87 3.26 -8.56 -5.51
C ALA A 87 3.42 -7.12 -6.01
N GLN A 88 3.54 -6.13 -5.10
CA GLN A 88 3.82 -4.74 -5.47
C GLN A 88 5.16 -4.61 -6.19
N GLU A 89 6.24 -5.15 -5.60
CA GLU A 89 7.60 -5.03 -6.15
C GLU A 89 7.71 -5.73 -7.51
N THR A 90 7.13 -6.92 -7.65
CA THR A 90 7.07 -7.64 -8.94
C THR A 90 6.30 -6.85 -9.99
N PHE A 91 5.13 -6.33 -9.63
CA PHE A 91 4.29 -5.53 -10.51
C PHE A 91 4.98 -4.23 -10.96
N ILE A 92 5.51 -3.47 -9.99
CA ILE A 92 6.21 -2.20 -10.22
C ILE A 92 7.40 -2.43 -11.14
N THR A 93 8.20 -3.47 -10.89
CA THR A 93 9.35 -3.82 -11.73
C THR A 93 8.91 -4.15 -13.15
N THR A 94 7.88 -4.99 -13.30
CA THR A 94 7.34 -5.40 -14.61
C THR A 94 6.86 -4.22 -15.45
N VAL A 95 6.08 -3.30 -14.84
CA VAL A 95 5.59 -2.10 -15.54
C VAL A 95 6.74 -1.14 -15.83
N ARG A 96 7.66 -0.95 -14.87
CA ARG A 96 8.82 -0.07 -15.02
C ARG A 96 9.69 -0.52 -16.18
N ASP A 97 9.98 -1.82 -16.30
CA ASP A 97 10.76 -2.36 -17.40
C ASP A 97 10.15 -2.01 -18.77
N GLN A 98 8.83 -2.02 -18.90
CA GLN A 98 8.17 -1.60 -20.15
C GLN A 98 8.28 -0.09 -20.41
N ILE A 99 8.32 0.74 -19.37
CA ILE A 99 8.53 2.18 -19.49
C ILE A 99 9.99 2.48 -19.87
N GLU A 100 10.94 1.83 -19.20
CA GLU A 100 12.38 2.05 -19.39
C GLU A 100 12.82 1.71 -20.82
N ARG A 101 12.12 0.80 -21.53
CA ARG A 101 12.35 0.54 -22.97
C ARG A 101 12.32 1.78 -23.86
N PHE A 102 11.69 2.88 -23.44
CA PHE A 102 11.65 4.14 -24.16
C PHE A 102 12.80 5.09 -23.81
N GLY A 103 13.66 4.70 -22.87
CA GLY A 103 14.71 5.53 -22.31
C GLY A 103 16.10 4.95 -22.44
N PHE A 104 17.06 5.71 -21.92
CA PHE A 104 18.39 5.22 -21.60
C PHE A 104 18.75 5.65 -20.19
N CYS A 105 19.66 4.89 -19.59
CA CYS A 105 20.23 5.19 -18.29
C CYS A 105 21.70 4.76 -18.30
N SER A 106 22.57 5.68 -17.92
CA SER A 106 23.99 5.45 -17.76
C SER A 106 24.43 6.07 -16.44
N THR A 107 24.86 5.24 -15.51
CA THR A 107 25.22 5.67 -14.16
C THR A 107 26.51 5.00 -13.72
N ASN A 108 27.26 5.70 -12.86
CA ASN A 108 28.31 5.11 -12.06
C ASN A 108 28.23 5.74 -10.67
N PRO A 109 27.57 5.08 -9.71
CA PRO A 109 27.42 5.60 -8.35
C PRO A 109 28.75 5.83 -7.63
N LEU A 110 29.82 5.09 -7.97
CA LEU A 110 31.14 5.26 -7.38
C LEU A 110 31.83 6.56 -7.82
N GLN A 111 31.39 7.13 -8.95
CA GLN A 111 31.91 8.36 -9.54
C GLN A 111 30.92 9.53 -9.47
N ASP A 112 29.81 9.36 -8.72
CA ASP A 112 28.71 10.34 -8.66
C ASP A 112 28.19 10.75 -10.04
N TYR A 113 28.21 9.81 -11.00
CA TYR A 113 27.76 10.03 -12.36
C TYR A 113 26.36 9.48 -12.57
N TRP A 114 25.45 10.34 -13.05
CA TRP A 114 24.10 9.96 -13.40
C TRP A 114 23.62 10.67 -14.66
N SER A 115 23.30 9.90 -15.70
CA SER A 115 22.73 10.41 -16.94
C SER A 115 21.62 9.49 -17.40
N CYS A 116 20.40 10.02 -17.51
CA CYS A 116 19.25 9.26 -17.99
C CYS A 116 18.34 10.15 -18.83
N SER A 117 17.57 9.55 -19.73
CA SER A 117 16.60 10.29 -20.54
C SER A 117 15.40 10.80 -19.73
N PHE A 118 15.03 10.07 -18.69
CA PHE A 118 13.98 10.44 -17.72
C PHE A 118 14.05 9.51 -16.51
N TYR A 119 13.46 9.93 -15.40
CA TYR A 119 13.23 9.08 -14.24
C TYR A 119 11.86 8.37 -14.38
N ALA A 120 11.83 7.05 -14.24
CA ALA A 120 10.60 6.27 -14.29
C ALA A 120 10.11 5.93 -12.89
N GLU A 121 8.82 6.16 -12.62
CA GLU A 121 8.16 5.75 -11.39
C GLU A 121 6.84 5.05 -11.72
N VAL A 122 6.55 3.95 -11.01
CA VAL A 122 5.24 3.30 -11.04
C VAL A 122 4.65 3.42 -9.65
N ALA A 123 3.49 4.07 -9.56
CA ALA A 123 2.83 4.36 -8.29
C ALA A 123 1.51 3.58 -8.18
N ILE A 124 1.35 2.85 -7.08
CA ILE A 124 0.09 2.19 -6.75
C ILE A 124 -0.73 3.15 -5.88
N GLY A 125 -1.62 3.90 -6.53
CA GLY A 125 -2.35 5.00 -5.91
C GLY A 125 -3.62 4.58 -5.18
N GLN A 126 -4.24 5.55 -4.50
CA GLN A 126 -5.53 5.40 -3.81
C GLN A 126 -6.64 4.85 -4.71
N ALA A 127 -6.63 5.18 -5.99
CA ALA A 127 -7.63 4.73 -6.95
C ALA A 127 -7.61 3.20 -7.11
N TYR A 128 -6.43 2.60 -7.27
CA TYR A 128 -6.28 1.14 -7.36
C TYR A 128 -6.81 0.46 -6.10
N TRP A 129 -6.45 0.99 -4.93
CA TRP A 129 -6.90 0.41 -3.67
C TRP A 129 -8.42 0.49 -3.46
N ALA A 130 -9.04 1.60 -3.88
CA ALA A 130 -10.49 1.72 -3.86
C ALA A 130 -11.16 0.72 -4.81
N ALA A 131 -10.61 0.52 -6.01
CA ALA A 131 -11.11 -0.47 -6.97
C ALA A 131 -10.96 -1.91 -6.42
N LEU A 132 -9.82 -2.21 -5.80
CA LEU A 132 -9.57 -3.50 -5.17
C LEU A 132 -10.55 -3.80 -4.02
N ALA A 133 -10.76 -2.83 -3.14
CA ALA A 133 -11.71 -2.94 -2.03
C ALA A 133 -13.15 -3.15 -2.54
N ALA A 134 -13.54 -2.50 -3.63
CA ALA A 134 -14.84 -2.69 -4.26
C ALA A 134 -15.01 -4.13 -4.80
N ARG A 135 -13.95 -4.74 -5.37
CA ARG A 135 -13.98 -6.12 -5.87
C ARG A 135 -14.00 -7.17 -4.76
N ARG A 136 -13.20 -7.00 -3.72
CA ARG A 136 -13.11 -7.97 -2.61
C ARG A 136 -14.28 -7.91 -1.65
N GLY A 137 -14.97 -6.78 -1.60
CA GLY A 137 -15.80 -6.45 -0.46
C GLY A 137 -14.96 -6.09 0.76
N LYS A 138 -15.62 -5.56 1.80
CA LYS A 138 -14.95 -5.18 3.04
C LYS A 138 -14.49 -6.42 3.79
N ALA A 139 -13.18 -6.60 3.98
CA ALA A 139 -12.66 -7.61 4.90
C ALA A 139 -13.21 -7.33 6.30
N ASN A 140 -13.72 -8.34 7.02
CA ASN A 140 -14.28 -8.20 8.38
C ASN A 140 -15.26 -7.01 8.54
N PRO A 141 -16.43 -7.04 7.87
CA PRO A 141 -17.38 -5.94 7.94
C PRO A 141 -17.94 -5.80 9.36
N VAL A 142 -17.97 -4.57 9.87
CA VAL A 142 -18.61 -4.21 11.15
C VAL A 142 -19.64 -3.14 10.88
N ALA A 143 -20.86 -3.35 11.34
CA ALA A 143 -21.92 -2.35 11.21
C ALA A 143 -21.57 -1.11 12.06
N ASN A 144 -21.78 0.09 11.53
CA ASN A 144 -21.47 1.32 12.26
C ASN A 144 -22.65 1.78 13.13
N LEU A 145 -22.99 0.98 14.15
CA LEU A 145 -24.11 1.26 15.06
C LEU A 145 -23.73 2.19 16.22
N VAL A 146 -22.44 2.21 16.57
CA VAL A 146 -21.88 3.01 17.65
C VAL A 146 -20.81 3.92 17.06
N SER A 147 -21.02 5.24 17.14
CA SER A 147 -20.01 6.22 16.72
C SER A 147 -18.74 6.13 17.58
N LEU A 148 -17.61 6.58 17.04
CA LEU A 148 -16.35 6.67 17.80
C LEU A 148 -16.50 7.47 19.10
N ALA A 149 -17.24 8.58 19.07
CA ALA A 149 -17.48 9.41 20.26
C ALA A 149 -18.31 8.65 21.32
N SER A 150 -19.35 7.93 20.89
CA SER A 150 -20.16 7.09 21.76
C SER A 150 -19.35 5.94 22.34
N PHE A 151 -18.52 5.28 21.53
CA PHE A 151 -17.63 4.22 21.96
C PHE A 151 -16.64 4.71 23.02
N ARG A 152 -15.96 5.84 22.78
CA ARG A 152 -15.02 6.46 23.74
C ARG A 152 -15.67 6.77 25.08
N LYS A 153 -16.95 7.16 25.09
CA LYS A 153 -17.70 7.40 26.34
C LYS A 153 -18.06 6.12 27.08
N ARG A 154 -18.32 5.02 26.35
CA ARG A 154 -18.75 3.73 26.90
C ARG A 154 -17.59 2.84 27.33
N LEU A 155 -16.44 2.91 26.64
CA LEU A 155 -15.24 2.16 27.00
C LEU A 155 -14.76 2.57 28.40
N LYS A 156 -14.55 1.60 29.29
CA LYS A 156 -14.08 1.84 30.67
C LYS A 156 -12.88 0.98 31.03
N PRO A 157 -12.04 1.42 31.98
CA PRO A 157 -11.13 0.53 32.67
C PRO A 157 -11.91 -0.67 33.27
N GLY A 158 -11.41 -1.88 33.06
CA GLY A 158 -12.06 -3.13 33.42
C GLY A 158 -12.75 -3.84 32.24
N ASP A 159 -13.08 -3.13 31.17
CA ASP A 159 -13.57 -3.75 29.93
C ASP A 159 -12.50 -4.68 29.34
N THR A 160 -12.94 -5.72 28.64
CA THR A 160 -12.05 -6.68 27.96
C THR A 160 -12.19 -6.55 26.45
N LEU A 161 -11.06 -6.55 25.75
CA LEU A 161 -11.01 -6.55 24.29
C LEU A 161 -10.15 -7.72 23.80
N THR A 162 -10.74 -8.59 22.99
CA THR A 162 -10.06 -9.72 22.36
C THR A 162 -9.71 -9.34 20.93
N LEU A 163 -8.43 -9.37 20.57
CA LEU A 163 -8.01 -9.05 19.20
C LEU A 163 -8.32 -10.25 18.28
N LEU A 164 -9.32 -10.11 17.42
CA LEU A 164 -9.75 -11.15 16.48
C LEU A 164 -9.00 -11.12 15.16
N HIS A 165 -8.61 -9.92 14.70
CA HIS A 165 -7.87 -9.76 13.45
C HIS A 165 -6.87 -8.61 13.54
N ALA A 166 -5.71 -8.81 12.92
CA ALA A 166 -4.71 -7.78 12.66
C ALA A 166 -4.05 -8.07 11.30
N PRO A 167 -3.58 -7.04 10.56
CA PRO A 167 -3.05 -7.21 9.20
C PRO A 167 -1.63 -7.77 9.16
N PHE A 168 -0.94 -7.83 10.31
CA PHE A 168 0.40 -8.38 10.45
C PHE A 168 0.44 -9.39 11.60
N ASN A 169 1.54 -10.14 11.73
CA ASN A 169 1.78 -11.03 12.87
C ASN A 169 1.77 -10.25 14.18
N HIS A 170 0.60 -10.17 14.79
CA HIS A 170 0.38 -9.41 16.01
C HIS A 170 0.41 -10.38 17.20
N ARG A 171 1.41 -10.22 18.08
CA ARG A 171 1.63 -11.09 19.25
C ARG A 171 0.42 -11.31 20.17
N ALA A 172 -0.54 -10.40 20.13
CA ALA A 172 -1.76 -10.45 20.94
C ALA A 172 -3.00 -10.94 20.19
N LEU A 173 -2.85 -11.47 18.97
CA LEU A 173 -3.95 -12.06 18.22
C LEU A 173 -4.55 -13.23 19.03
N GLY A 174 -5.87 -13.26 19.18
CA GLY A 174 -6.60 -14.21 20.02
C GLY A 174 -6.55 -13.91 21.53
N ALA A 175 -5.72 -12.97 21.99
CA ALA A 175 -5.61 -12.67 23.42
C ALA A 175 -6.69 -11.66 23.87
N ALA A 176 -7.46 -12.04 24.88
CA ALA A 176 -8.32 -11.15 25.64
C ALA A 176 -7.46 -10.29 26.57
N ARG A 177 -7.56 -8.96 26.46
CA ARG A 177 -6.79 -8.03 27.29
C ARG A 177 -7.71 -7.03 27.98
N LYS A 178 -7.48 -6.82 29.27
CA LYS A 178 -8.21 -5.81 30.05
C LYS A 178 -7.71 -4.41 29.75
N VAL A 179 -8.65 -3.48 29.59
CA VAL A 179 -8.37 -2.04 29.53
C VAL A 179 -8.08 -1.57 30.96
N ILE A 180 -6.92 -0.96 31.16
CA ILE A 180 -6.51 -0.41 32.46
C ILE A 180 -6.64 1.12 32.51
N GLN A 181 -6.64 1.78 31.36
CA GLN A 181 -6.76 3.23 31.26
C GLN A 181 -7.38 3.63 29.92
N VAL A 182 -8.26 4.63 29.91
CA VAL A 182 -8.78 5.26 28.69
C VAL A 182 -8.38 6.72 28.70
N ARG A 183 -7.75 7.20 27.63
CA ARG A 183 -7.26 8.58 27.48
C ARG A 183 -7.99 9.28 26.34
N SER A 184 -7.64 10.54 26.09
CA SER A 184 -8.23 11.31 25.00
C SER A 184 -7.83 10.76 23.63
N ARG A 185 -6.57 10.34 23.47
CA ARG A 185 -6.01 9.85 22.20
C ARG A 185 -6.03 8.33 22.07
N ASP A 186 -5.89 7.61 23.18
CA ASP A 186 -5.66 6.16 23.17
C ASP A 186 -6.42 5.47 24.31
N PHE A 187 -6.33 4.16 24.35
CA PHE A 187 -6.61 3.36 25.53
C PHE A 187 -5.50 2.33 25.74
N VAL A 188 -5.25 2.00 27.01
CA VAL A 188 -4.11 1.19 27.45
C VAL A 188 -4.63 -0.14 27.97
N PHE A 189 -4.02 -1.22 27.49
CA PHE A 189 -4.23 -2.58 27.97
C PHE A 189 -3.27 -2.91 29.12
N GLU A 190 -3.61 -3.95 29.87
CA GLU A 190 -2.64 -4.65 30.72
C GLU A 190 -1.37 -5.03 29.93
N GLY A 191 -0.21 -5.01 30.61
CA GLY A 191 1.09 -5.25 29.96
C GLY A 191 1.65 -4.07 29.17
N ARG A 192 1.20 -2.83 29.44
CA ARG A 192 1.71 -1.57 28.85
C ARG A 192 1.61 -1.49 27.31
N SER A 193 0.68 -2.23 26.69
CA SER A 193 0.32 -2.04 25.28
C SER A 193 -0.84 -1.05 25.17
N TYR A 194 -0.93 -0.29 24.08
CA TYR A 194 -1.99 0.70 23.86
C TYR A 194 -2.53 0.61 22.44
N CYS A 195 -3.69 1.24 22.21
CA CYS A 195 -4.31 1.38 20.90
C CYS A 195 -4.82 2.82 20.74
N ASP A 196 -4.37 3.49 19.68
CA ASP A 196 -4.80 4.84 19.34
C ASP A 196 -6.22 4.83 18.79
N PHE A 197 -7.03 5.83 19.17
CA PHE A 197 -8.31 6.06 18.52
C PHE A 197 -8.09 6.58 17.09
N PRO A 198 -8.76 5.99 16.09
CA PRO A 198 -8.63 6.45 14.71
C PRO A 198 -9.45 7.74 14.49
N ARG A 199 -9.39 8.29 13.27
CA ARG A 199 -10.38 9.29 12.82
C ARG A 199 -11.75 8.62 12.67
N ALA A 200 -12.83 9.40 12.73
CA ALA A 200 -14.19 8.88 12.70
C ALA A 200 -14.52 8.02 11.45
N GLY A 201 -14.00 8.40 10.27
CA GLY A 201 -14.17 7.62 9.04
C GLY A 201 -13.42 6.27 9.02
N ASN A 202 -12.49 6.09 9.95
CA ASN A 202 -11.62 4.91 10.08
C ASN A 202 -12.06 4.01 11.25
N PHE A 203 -13.28 4.22 11.76
CA PHE A 203 -13.85 3.50 12.89
C PHE A 203 -15.19 2.87 12.52
N ALA A 204 -15.43 1.65 12.98
CA ALA A 204 -16.76 1.05 12.99
C ALA A 204 -16.96 0.22 14.25
N CYS A 205 -18.15 0.28 14.85
CA CYS A 205 -18.50 -0.51 16.01
C CYS A 205 -19.98 -0.88 15.97
N ASP A 206 -20.30 -2.17 16.13
CA ASP A 206 -21.68 -2.66 16.16
C ASP A 206 -22.22 -2.83 17.60
N GLY A 207 -21.43 -2.45 18.60
CA GLY A 207 -21.73 -2.65 20.02
C GLY A 207 -21.03 -3.87 20.63
N ARG A 208 -20.48 -4.76 19.81
CA ARG A 208 -19.63 -5.89 20.23
C ARG A 208 -18.31 -5.91 19.46
N LEU A 209 -18.34 -5.88 18.14
CA LEU A 209 -17.14 -5.80 17.31
C LEU A 209 -16.70 -4.35 17.13
N VAL A 210 -15.40 -4.13 17.21
CA VAL A 210 -14.76 -2.82 17.07
C VAL A 210 -13.67 -2.92 16.00
N ARG A 211 -13.88 -2.24 14.87
CA ARG A 211 -12.90 -2.11 13.79
C ARG A 211 -12.19 -0.76 13.88
N ILE A 212 -10.87 -0.80 13.89
CA ILE A 212 -9.99 0.38 13.89
C ILE A 212 -9.07 0.27 12.69
N ALA A 213 -9.24 1.13 11.68
CA ALA A 213 -8.34 1.13 10.53
C ALA A 213 -6.98 1.72 10.92
N ILE A 214 -5.93 1.01 10.52
CA ILE A 214 -4.51 1.33 10.74
C ILE A 214 -3.70 1.30 9.44
N GLY A 215 -4.39 1.30 8.30
CA GLY A 215 -3.79 1.24 6.98
C GLY A 215 -2.90 2.43 6.65
N ASN A 216 -2.02 2.22 5.69
CA ASN A 216 -1.11 3.22 5.15
C ASN A 216 -1.25 3.28 3.62
N GLU A 217 -0.34 3.96 2.93
CA GLU A 217 -0.37 4.11 1.47
C GLU A 217 -0.18 2.79 0.70
N HIS A 218 0.44 1.79 1.32
CA HIS A 218 0.75 0.48 0.73
C HIS A 218 -0.26 -0.61 1.10
N ASP A 219 -1.03 -0.41 2.16
CA ASP A 219 -2.15 -1.27 2.58
C ASP A 219 -3.22 -0.41 3.27
N PRO A 220 -4.12 0.24 2.51
CA PRO A 220 -5.10 1.13 3.08
C PRO A 220 -6.26 0.43 3.80
N ASP A 221 -6.47 -0.88 3.58
CA ASP A 221 -7.52 -1.65 4.29
C ASP A 221 -6.99 -2.33 5.57
N ALA A 222 -5.71 -2.17 5.91
CA ALA A 222 -5.16 -2.68 7.15
C ALA A 222 -5.96 -2.19 8.37
N HIS A 223 -6.40 -3.10 9.23
CA HIS A 223 -7.26 -2.78 10.37
C HIS A 223 -7.10 -3.77 11.52
N LEU A 224 -7.34 -3.29 12.74
CA LEU A 224 -7.54 -4.13 13.91
C LEU A 224 -9.03 -4.42 14.06
N LEU A 225 -9.38 -5.68 14.34
CA LEU A 225 -10.72 -6.07 14.76
C LEU A 225 -10.66 -6.61 16.18
N TYR A 226 -11.41 -5.98 17.08
CA TYR A 226 -11.58 -6.45 18.44
C TYR A 226 -13.00 -6.93 18.67
N GLU A 227 -13.16 -7.94 19.52
CA GLU A 227 -14.40 -8.17 20.25
C GLU A 227 -14.32 -7.44 21.60
N TRP A 228 -15.30 -6.60 21.88
CA TRP A 228 -15.44 -5.84 23.11
C TRP A 228 -16.47 -6.48 24.03
N GLN A 229 -16.04 -6.74 25.26
CA GLN A 229 -16.86 -7.22 26.35
C GLN A 229 -16.84 -6.15 27.46
N PRO A 230 -17.93 -5.39 27.64
CA PRO A 230 -18.04 -4.43 28.74
C PRO A 230 -17.88 -5.14 30.08
N LEU A 231 -17.29 -4.46 31.06
CA LEU A 231 -17.32 -4.92 32.44
C LEU A 231 -18.78 -5.06 32.89
N ILE A 232 -19.23 -6.29 33.09
CA ILE A 232 -20.53 -6.54 33.69
C ILE A 232 -20.44 -6.05 35.13
N ALA A 233 -21.13 -4.96 35.45
CA ALA A 233 -21.34 -4.56 36.82
C ALA A 233 -22.10 -5.70 37.53
N GLY A 234 -21.41 -6.43 38.41
CA GLY A 234 -22.06 -7.43 39.24
C GLY A 234 -23.19 -6.79 40.08
N PRO A 235 -24.25 -7.53 40.42
CA PRO A 235 -25.34 -7.01 41.23
C PRO A 235 -24.85 -6.93 42.68
N ASN A 236 -24.37 -5.76 43.13
CA ASN A 236 -24.22 -5.48 44.55
C ASN A 236 -24.22 -3.97 44.79
N GLY A 237 -25.42 -3.45 45.02
CA GLY A 237 -25.68 -2.06 45.37
C GLY A 237 -27.06 -1.89 46.01
N ALA A 238 -27.53 -2.87 46.78
CA ALA A 238 -28.67 -2.69 47.68
C ALA A 238 -28.13 -2.77 49.11
N GLY A 239 -27.87 -1.60 49.69
CA GLY A 239 -27.54 -1.48 51.11
C GLY A 239 -28.69 -2.04 51.93
N SER A 240 -28.41 -3.11 52.67
CA SER A 240 -29.24 -3.51 53.80
C SER A 240 -28.96 -2.53 54.95
N THR A 241 -29.81 -1.50 55.02
CA THR A 241 -30.11 -0.80 56.26
C THR A 241 -31.53 -1.16 56.62
N ALA A 242 -31.70 -2.03 57.60
CA ALA A 242 -32.88 -2.05 58.45
C ALA A 242 -32.46 -2.60 59.82
N MET A 243 -32.75 -1.80 60.84
CA MET A 243 -32.78 -2.18 62.25
C MET A 243 -33.73 -3.34 62.50
#